data_AF-A0A1H4STJ6-F1
#
_entry.id   AF-A0A1H4STJ6-F1
#
_cell.length_a   1.000
_cell.length_b   1.000
_cell.length_c   1.000
_cell.angle_alpha   90.00
_cell.angle_beta   90.00
_cell.angle_gamma   90.00
#
_symmetry.space_group_name_H-M   'P 1'
#
loop_
_entity.id
_entity.type
_entity.pdbx_description
1 polymer ?
#
loop_
_entity_poly.entity_id
_entity_poly.type
_entity_poly.pdbx_seq_one_letter_code
_entity_poly.pdbx_strand_id
1 'polypeptide(L)'
;MHRRMIKLSLAVALLAASALLPHTATACEAPLDLRAIDAALARAQLPPDALARARQLRIKGAALIESGKRDEGRSAYRQLTQVLGMPASSGTFRC
;
A
#
# COMPACT_ATOMS: atom_id res chain seq x y z
N MET A 1 56.13 19.88 38.12
CA MET A 1 56.89 18.68 37.70
C MET A 1 55.98 17.78 36.88
N HIS A 2 56.50 17.35 35.73
CA HIS A 2 55.97 16.31 34.86
C HIS A 2 55.60 15.02 35.61
N ARG A 3 54.49 14.38 35.21
CA ARG A 3 54.44 13.05 34.55
C ARG A 3 53.21 12.24 34.96
N ARG A 4 52.53 11.72 33.93
CA ARG A 4 52.04 10.33 33.81
C ARG A 4 50.85 9.98 34.74
N MET A 5 49.85 9.23 34.34
CA MET A 5 49.79 8.23 33.29
C MET A 5 48.32 7.93 33.03
N ILE A 6 48.01 7.80 31.75
CA ILE A 6 46.88 7.10 31.16
C ILE A 6 46.53 5.84 31.95
N LYS A 7 45.27 5.70 32.34
CA LYS A 7 44.57 4.40 32.27
C LYS A 7 43.14 4.63 31.78
N LEU A 8 42.98 4.41 30.47
CA LEU A 8 41.72 3.99 29.88
C LEU A 8 41.15 2.84 30.72
N SER A 9 39.93 2.98 31.21
CA SER A 9 39.11 1.83 31.56
C SER A 9 37.69 2.13 31.10
N LEU A 10 37.45 1.53 29.94
CA LEU A 10 36.20 1.36 29.23
C LEU A 10 35.15 0.77 30.17
N ALA A 11 34.09 1.53 30.47
CA ALA A 11 32.87 0.99 31.04
C ALA A 11 31.70 1.55 30.23
N VAL A 12 31.36 0.79 29.18
CA VAL A 12 30.15 0.95 28.37
C VAL A 12 28.96 0.74 29.31
N ALA A 13 28.40 1.84 29.80
CA ALA A 13 27.18 1.83 30.57
C ALA A 13 26.00 1.68 29.61
N LEU A 14 25.38 0.50 29.69
CA LEU A 14 24.05 0.18 29.20
C LEU A 14 23.07 1.31 29.53
N LEU A 15 22.32 1.78 28.54
CA LEU A 15 20.88 2.10 28.61
C LEU A 15 20.41 2.72 27.28
N ALA A 16 20.52 1.94 26.21
CA ALA A 16 19.78 2.18 24.97
C ALA A 16 18.80 1.01 24.77
N ALA A 17 17.89 0.82 25.73
CA ALA A 17 16.77 -0.12 25.63
C ALA A 17 15.56 0.55 24.95
N SER A 18 15.82 1.25 23.84
CA SER A 18 14.80 1.96 23.04
C SER A 18 14.68 1.36 21.63
N ALA A 19 14.71 0.03 21.56
CA ALA A 19 14.44 -0.78 20.38
C ALA A 19 13.84 -2.07 20.98
N LEU A 20 12.64 -2.54 20.70
CA LEU A 20 11.82 -2.46 19.51
C LEU A 20 10.35 -2.58 19.94
N LEU A 21 9.54 -1.54 19.73
CA LEU A 21 8.11 -1.74 19.57
C LEU A 21 7.89 -2.00 18.08
N PRO A 22 7.61 -3.23 17.64
CA PRO A 22 7.14 -3.44 16.29
C PRO A 22 5.79 -2.74 16.20
N HIS A 23 5.77 -1.56 15.58
CA HIS A 23 4.54 -0.99 15.04
C HIS A 23 4.14 -1.90 13.89
N THR A 24 3.53 -3.03 14.19
CA THR A 24 2.68 -3.72 13.22
C THR A 24 1.47 -2.82 13.03
N ALA A 25 1.65 -1.75 12.26
CA ALA A 25 0.57 -1.12 11.54
C ALA A 25 0.08 -2.20 10.57
N THR A 26 -0.82 -3.06 11.04
CA THR A 26 -1.62 -3.91 10.18
C THR A 26 -2.43 -2.95 9.33
N ALA A 27 -1.91 -2.61 8.14
CA ALA A 27 -2.70 -1.94 7.13
C ALA A 27 -3.86 -2.89 6.82
N CYS A 28 -5.01 -2.62 7.43
CA CYS A 28 -6.25 -3.34 7.22
C CYS A 28 -6.69 -3.05 5.79
N GLU A 29 -6.18 -3.82 4.83
CA GLU A 29 -6.59 -3.69 3.43
C GLU A 29 -8.05 -4.15 3.34
N ALA A 30 -8.95 -3.19 3.13
CA ALA A 30 -10.37 -3.49 3.04
C ALA A 30 -10.63 -4.23 1.71
N PRO A 31 -11.59 -5.15 1.68
CA PRO A 31 -11.94 -5.83 0.45
C PRO A 31 -12.38 -4.82 -0.63
N LEU A 32 -11.85 -4.98 -1.86
CA LEU A 32 -12.27 -4.18 -3.01
C LEU A 32 -13.71 -4.55 -3.39
N ASP A 33 -14.58 -3.55 -3.46
CA ASP A 33 -15.95 -3.74 -3.98
C ASP A 33 -15.96 -3.70 -5.50
N LEU A 34 -15.79 -4.87 -6.13
CA LEU A 34 -15.79 -5.01 -7.58
C LEU A 34 -17.12 -4.57 -8.23
N ARG A 35 -18.25 -4.72 -7.52
CA ARG A 35 -19.56 -4.29 -8.05
C ARG A 35 -19.65 -2.78 -8.08
N ALA A 36 -19.17 -2.10 -7.04
CA ALA A 36 -19.08 -0.64 -7.03
C ALA A 36 -18.17 -0.12 -8.14
N ILE A 37 -17.05 -0.79 -8.39
CA ILE A 37 -16.12 -0.44 -9.48
C ILE A 37 -16.78 -0.61 -10.85
N ASP A 38 -17.44 -1.74 -11.11
CA ASP A 38 -18.13 -1.97 -12.39
C ASP A 38 -19.28 -0.96 -12.60
N ALA A 39 -20.03 -0.63 -11.54
CA ALA A 39 -21.09 0.39 -11.60
C ALA A 39 -20.54 1.80 -11.86
N ALA A 40 -19.41 2.16 -11.24
CA ALA A 40 -18.73 3.44 -11.47
C ALA A 40 -18.21 3.51 -12.91
N LEU A 41 -17.59 2.44 -13.42
CA LEU A 41 -17.11 2.36 -14.80
C LEU A 41 -18.25 2.52 -15.81
N ALA A 42 -19.42 1.92 -15.56
CA ALA A 42 -20.58 2.02 -16.45
C ALA A 42 -21.17 3.45 -16.52
N ARG A 43 -21.03 4.24 -15.45
CA ARG A 43 -21.55 5.61 -15.34
C ARG A 43 -20.49 6.69 -15.62
N ALA A 44 -19.24 6.28 -15.82
CA ALA A 44 -18.10 7.18 -15.93
C ALA A 44 -18.20 8.07 -17.18
N GLN A 45 -18.20 9.38 -16.97
CA GLN A 45 -18.11 10.38 -18.03
C GLN A 45 -16.64 10.81 -18.17
N LEU A 46 -15.82 9.89 -18.70
CA LEU A 46 -14.40 10.10 -18.90
C LEU A 46 -14.10 10.45 -20.36
N PRO A 47 -13.00 11.19 -20.64
CA PRO A 47 -12.45 11.31 -21.98
C PRO A 47 -12.22 9.93 -22.62
N PRO A 48 -12.32 9.78 -23.95
CA PRO A 48 -12.20 8.49 -24.64
C PRO A 48 -10.96 7.68 -24.24
N ASP A 49 -9.80 8.35 -24.13
CA ASP A 49 -8.54 7.70 -23.77
C ASP A 49 -8.55 7.17 -22.33
N ALA A 50 -9.12 7.95 -21.40
CA ALA A 50 -9.25 7.55 -20.01
C ALA A 50 -10.26 6.40 -19.84
N LEU A 51 -11.36 6.41 -20.60
CA LEU A 51 -12.33 5.32 -20.60
C LEU A 51 -11.73 4.03 -21.18
N ALA A 52 -10.95 4.12 -22.26
CA ALA A 52 -10.23 2.98 -22.84
C ALA A 52 -9.24 2.38 -21.82
N ARG A 53 -8.46 3.23 -21.15
CA ARG A 53 -7.56 2.81 -20.07
C ARG A 53 -8.30 2.16 -18.92
N ALA A 54 -9.43 2.72 -18.49
CA ALA A 54 -10.25 2.16 -17.41
C ALA A 54 -10.76 0.75 -17.76
N ARG A 55 -11.26 0.55 -18.99
CA ARG A 55 -11.70 -0.76 -19.47
C ARG A 55 -10.54 -1.77 -19.55
N GLN A 56 -9.37 -1.35 -20.02
CA GLN A 56 -8.18 -2.21 -20.04
C GLN A 56 -7.76 -2.64 -18.64
N LEU A 57 -7.76 -1.72 -17.66
CA LEU A 57 -7.45 -2.04 -16.27
C LEU A 57 -8.45 -3.04 -15.67
N ARG A 58 -9.74 -2.88 -15.98
CA ARG A 58 -10.78 -3.85 -15.57
C ARG A 58 -10.47 -5.24 -16.12
N ILE A 59 -10.28 -5.36 -17.43
CA ILE A 59 -10.01 -6.63 -18.11
C ILE A 59 -8.75 -7.28 -17.56
N LYS A 60 -7.67 -6.50 -17.41
CA LYS A 60 -6.41 -6.95 -16.81
C LYS A 60 -6.60 -7.45 -15.38
N GLY A 61 -7.35 -6.71 -14.56
CA GLY A 61 -7.64 -7.08 -13.18
C GLY A 61 -8.38 -8.41 -13.09
N ALA A 62 -9.41 -8.61 -13.90
CA ALA A 62 -10.15 -9.87 -13.97
C ALA A 62 -9.25 -11.05 -14.37
N ALA A 63 -8.51 -10.92 -15.49
CA ALA A 63 -7.63 -11.97 -15.99
C ALA A 63 -6.53 -12.37 -14.99
N LEU A 64 -5.98 -11.40 -14.25
CA LEU A 64 -4.99 -11.66 -13.20
C LEU A 64 -5.60 -12.42 -12.01
N ILE A 65 -6.81 -12.08 -11.58
CA ILE A 65 -7.48 -12.82 -10.51
C ILE A 65 -7.82 -14.24 -10.95
N GLU A 66 -8.34 -14.41 -12.17
CA GLU A 66 -8.69 -15.71 -12.75
C GLU A 66 -7.46 -16.63 -12.89
N SER A 67 -6.30 -16.06 -13.23
CA SER A 67 -5.02 -16.79 -13.30
C SER A 67 -4.34 -17.01 -11.94
N GLY A 68 -5.00 -16.67 -10.83
CA GLY A 68 -4.47 -16.86 -9.47
C GLY A 68 -3.54 -15.73 -8.98
N LYS A 69 -3.20 -14.76 -9.82
CA LYS A 69 -2.39 -13.58 -9.49
C LYS A 69 -3.21 -12.49 -8.80
N ARG A 70 -3.80 -12.83 -7.66
CA ARG A 70 -4.77 -11.99 -6.95
C ARG A 70 -4.21 -10.62 -6.56
N ASP A 71 -2.96 -10.53 -6.11
CA ASP A 71 -2.32 -9.25 -5.73
C ASP A 71 -2.14 -8.30 -6.92
N GLU A 72 -1.65 -8.82 -8.04
CA GLU A 72 -1.50 -8.05 -9.28
C GLU A 72 -2.89 -7.60 -9.79
N GLY A 73 -3.89 -8.48 -9.70
CA GLY A 73 -5.28 -8.15 -10.05
C GLY A 73 -5.86 -7.05 -9.17
N ARG A 74 -5.68 -7.14 -7.84
CA ARG A 74 -6.05 -6.08 -6.90
C ARG A 74 -5.34 -4.76 -7.22
N SER A 75 -4.06 -4.80 -7.57
CA SER A 75 -3.30 -3.62 -7.99
C SER A 75 -3.89 -2.97 -9.24
N ALA A 76 -4.31 -3.77 -10.23
CA ALA A 76 -5.00 -3.25 -11.42
C ALA A 76 -6.34 -2.59 -11.08
N TYR A 77 -7.13 -3.19 -10.17
CA TYR A 77 -8.37 -2.59 -9.69
C TYR A 77 -8.16 -1.31 -8.87
N ARG A 78 -7.08 -1.21 -8.09
CA ARG A 78 -6.71 0.04 -7.41
C ARG A 78 -6.40 1.16 -8.41
N GLN A 79 -5.64 0.86 -9.46
CA GLN A 79 -5.40 1.82 -10.54
C GLN A 79 -6.71 2.21 -11.25
N LEU A 80 -7.63 1.26 -11.43
CA LEU A 80 -8.95 1.55 -11.98
C LEU A 80 -9.74 2.51 -11.09
N THR A 81 -9.77 2.29 -9.77
CA THR A 81 -10.45 3.21 -8.84
C THR A 81 -9.87 4.62 -8.89
N GLN A 82 -8.55 4.78 -9.08
CA GLN A 82 -7.92 6.08 -9.25
C GLN A 82 -8.38 6.78 -10.54
N VAL A 83 -8.46 6.05 -11.67
CA VAL A 83 -8.95 6.60 -12.95
C VAL A 83 -10.43 7.00 -12.84
N LEU A 84 -11.22 6.24 -12.09
CA LEU A 84 -12.65 6.52 -11.86
C LEU A 84 -12.89 7.60 -10.79
N GLY A 85 -11.84 8.11 -10.13
CA GLY A 85 -11.97 9.07 -9.03
C GLY A 85 -12.68 8.50 -7.80
N MET A 86 -12.70 7.18 -7.63
CA MET A 86 -13.29 6.54 -6.46
C MET A 86 -12.34 6.69 -5.27
N PRO A 87 -12.86 6.96 -4.05
CA PRO A 87 -12.02 7.12 -2.88
C PRO A 87 -11.34 5.79 -2.52
N ALA A 88 -10.08 5.86 -2.08
CA ALA A 88 -9.30 4.68 -1.68
C ALA A 88 -9.94 3.90 -0.52
N SER A 89 -10.84 4.53 0.25
CA SER A 89 -11.67 3.90 1.29
C SER A 89 -12.66 2.87 0.74
N SER A 90 -12.81 2.74 -0.58
CA SER A 90 -13.51 1.62 -1.26
C SER A 90 -12.70 0.30 -1.23
N GLY A 91 -11.63 0.24 -0.43
CA GLY A 91 -10.68 -0.88 -0.32
C GLY A 91 -9.50 -0.65 0.64
N THR A 92 -9.45 0.45 1.41
CA THR A 92 -8.44 0.67 2.45
C THR A 92 -9.07 1.42 3.63
N PHE A 93 -9.40 0.69 4.70
CA PHE A 93 -9.68 1.32 5.99
C PHE A 93 -8.35 1.42 6.75
N ARG A 94 -8.06 2.60 7.30
CA ARG A 94 -6.96 2.75 8.25
C ARG A 94 -7.42 2.15 9.57
N CYS A 95 -6.86 0.99 9.91
CA CYS A 95 -6.39 0.76 11.26
C CYS A 95 -5.08 1.57 11.40
#